data_AF-G6XMC5-F1
#
_entry.id   AF-G6XMC5-F1
#
_cell.length_a   1.000
_cell.length_b   1.000
_cell.length_c   1.000
_cell.angle_alpha   90.00
_cell.angle_beta   90.00
_cell.angle_gamma   90.00
#
_symmetry.space_group_name_H-M   'P 1'
#
loop_
_entity.id
_entity.type
_entity.pdbx_description
1 polymer ?
#
loop_
_entity_poly.entity_id
_entity_poly.type
_entity_poly.pdbx_seq_one_letter_code
_entity_poly.pdbx_strand_id
1 'polypeptide(L)'
;MAIIMADTSMTVPAWATRVELRAIGGGGGGSSSLATDTTGSFCGAGGGAGGDAWGVYAVSPTGGGLSVTVGRGGPSEQTGGPTLVSYEGQTLLQAEGGQGGLFYSTDGSAGGTGGLASGGTLWDQTGTSGGDGQSGAYTFSGYGGRPLGWWWTVRQSGWQRRYPLWCRRRRCIFCVRNKCALYWR
;
A
#
# COMPACT_ATOMS: atom_id res chain seq x y z
N MET A 1 -8.57 -12.49 -12.65
CA MET A 1 -7.65 -11.48 -12.07
C MET A 1 -6.67 -12.25 -11.21
N ALA A 2 -5.39 -12.23 -11.56
CA ALA A 2 -4.33 -12.91 -10.83
C ALA A 2 -3.78 -11.98 -9.74
N ILE A 3 -3.51 -12.52 -8.55
CA ILE A 3 -2.86 -11.78 -7.47
C ILE A 3 -1.39 -12.14 -7.47
N ILE A 4 -0.52 -11.13 -7.50
CA ILE A 4 0.93 -11.29 -7.46
C ILE A 4 1.41 -10.87 -6.07
N MET A 5 2.12 -11.76 -5.39
CA MET A 5 2.57 -11.58 -4.00
C MET A 5 4.10 -11.62 -3.82
N ALA A 6 4.82 -11.87 -4.90
CA ALA A 6 6.28 -11.88 -4.96
C ALA A 6 6.73 -11.38 -6.32
N ASP A 7 7.99 -10.96 -6.40
CA ASP A 7 8.59 -10.49 -7.64
C ASP A 7 8.45 -11.57 -8.73
N THR A 8 8.01 -11.17 -9.91
CA THR A 8 7.80 -12.08 -11.03
C THR A 8 7.88 -11.34 -12.35
N SER A 9 8.23 -12.06 -13.39
CA SER A 9 7.97 -11.65 -14.76
C SER A 9 6.79 -12.43 -15.33
N MET A 10 6.10 -11.86 -16.31
CA MET A 10 5.00 -12.52 -17.02
C MET A 10 5.06 -12.20 -18.50
N THR A 11 4.79 -13.20 -19.32
CA THR A 11 4.64 -13.01 -20.76
C THR A 11 3.24 -12.50 -21.09
N VAL A 12 3.14 -11.60 -22.08
CA VAL A 12 1.86 -11.12 -22.60
C VAL A 12 1.27 -12.19 -23.53
N PRO A 13 0.04 -12.68 -23.28
CA PRO A 13 -0.59 -13.65 -24.18
C PRO A 13 -0.80 -13.08 -25.58
N ALA A 14 -0.71 -13.93 -26.62
CA ALA A 14 -0.80 -13.54 -28.03
C ALA A 14 -2.07 -12.75 -28.42
N TRP A 15 -3.17 -12.91 -27.67
CA TRP A 15 -4.44 -12.25 -27.92
C TRP A 15 -4.61 -10.94 -27.12
N ALA A 16 -3.75 -10.67 -26.13
CA ALA A 16 -3.92 -9.53 -25.24
C ALA A 16 -3.36 -8.27 -25.89
N THR A 17 -4.18 -7.22 -25.91
CA THR A 17 -3.77 -5.88 -26.39
C THR A 17 -3.77 -4.87 -25.25
N ARG A 18 -4.38 -5.22 -24.11
CA ARG A 18 -4.41 -4.38 -22.92
C ARG A 18 -4.19 -5.19 -21.66
N VAL A 19 -3.66 -4.50 -20.66
CA VAL A 19 -3.52 -5.03 -19.31
C VAL A 19 -4.05 -4.02 -18.31
N GLU A 20 -4.84 -4.51 -17.36
CA GLU A 20 -5.33 -3.78 -16.21
C GLU A 20 -4.49 -4.17 -15.00
N LEU A 21 -3.92 -3.16 -14.34
CA LEU A 21 -2.89 -3.30 -13.33
C LEU A 21 -3.24 -2.44 -12.12
N ARG A 22 -3.18 -3.04 -10.93
CA ARG A 22 -3.22 -2.31 -9.66
C ARG A 22 -2.02 -2.66 -8.81
N ALA A 23 -1.28 -1.65 -8.38
CA ALA A 23 -0.08 -1.72 -7.58
C ALA A 23 -0.35 -1.07 -6.20
N ILE A 24 0.05 -1.76 -5.13
CA ILE A 24 -0.04 -1.24 -3.76
C ILE A 24 1.34 -1.34 -3.12
N GLY A 25 1.88 -0.22 -2.66
CA GLY A 25 3.18 -0.15 -1.99
C GLY A 25 3.15 -0.78 -0.59
N GLY A 26 4.31 -1.17 -0.07
CA GLY A 26 4.43 -1.69 1.29
C GLY A 26 4.14 -0.61 2.34
N GLY A 27 3.44 -0.94 3.43
CA GLY A 27 3.34 -0.03 4.57
C GLY A 27 4.69 0.14 5.29
N GLY A 28 4.96 1.31 5.85
CA GLY A 28 6.10 1.53 6.73
C GLY A 28 5.92 0.86 8.09
N GLY A 29 7.03 0.51 8.75
CA GLY A 29 7.00 -0.02 10.09
C GLY A 29 6.71 1.06 11.14
N GLY A 30 5.88 0.75 12.13
CA GLY A 30 5.76 1.59 13.32
C GLY A 30 7.04 1.56 14.15
N SER A 31 7.16 2.47 15.11
CA SER A 31 8.18 2.39 16.15
C SER A 31 7.63 1.65 17.37
N SER A 32 8.54 1.12 18.20
CA SER A 32 8.19 0.43 19.45
C SER A 32 8.72 1.23 20.63
N SER A 33 8.01 1.24 21.76
CA SER A 33 8.46 1.94 22.97
C SER A 33 9.92 1.59 23.31
N LEU A 34 10.72 2.63 23.60
CA LEU A 34 12.10 2.52 24.05
C LEU A 34 12.23 2.69 25.58
N ALA A 35 11.11 2.81 26.30
CA ALA A 35 11.13 3.03 27.74
C ALA A 35 11.63 1.78 28.47
N THR A 36 12.73 1.93 29.21
CA THR A 36 13.25 0.91 30.13
C THR A 36 13.02 1.27 31.60
N ASP A 37 12.56 2.50 31.86
CA ASP A 37 12.18 3.04 33.16
C ASP A 37 10.87 3.83 33.06
N THR A 38 10.40 4.37 34.20
CA THR A 38 9.16 5.16 34.29
C THR A 38 9.25 6.55 33.65
N THR A 39 10.42 6.94 33.13
CA THR A 39 10.71 8.30 32.64
C THR A 39 10.82 8.42 31.11
N GLY A 40 10.75 7.31 30.36
CA GLY A 40 10.79 7.30 28.90
C GLY A 40 9.43 7.11 28.21
N SER A 41 9.44 7.15 26.88
CA SER A 41 8.22 7.06 26.07
C SER A 41 7.66 5.65 26.00
N PHE A 42 6.50 5.43 26.63
CA PHE A 42 5.76 4.16 26.61
C PHE A 42 5.04 3.87 25.30
N CYS A 43 5.12 4.75 24.31
CA CYS A 43 4.31 4.66 23.10
C CYS A 43 5.15 4.83 21.84
N GLY A 44 4.99 3.89 20.91
CA GLY A 44 5.51 4.02 19.55
C GLY A 44 4.55 4.79 18.63
N ALA A 45 5.08 5.18 17.48
CA ALA A 45 4.35 5.80 16.38
C ALA A 45 3.96 4.76 15.33
N GLY A 46 2.95 5.08 14.52
CA GLY A 46 2.60 4.26 13.37
C GLY A 46 3.43 4.58 12.13
N GLY A 47 3.74 3.57 11.32
CA GLY A 47 4.30 3.78 9.98
C GLY A 47 3.22 4.24 9.00
N GLY A 48 3.62 4.93 7.93
CA GLY A 48 2.72 5.39 6.88
C GLY A 48 2.20 4.25 5.98
N ALA A 49 1.06 4.47 5.33
CA ALA A 49 0.55 3.53 4.32
C ALA A 49 1.37 3.63 3.02
N GLY A 50 1.50 2.52 2.29
CA GLY A 50 1.98 2.57 0.91
C GLY A 50 0.98 3.24 -0.05
N GLY A 51 1.46 3.67 -1.21
CA GLY A 51 0.61 4.22 -2.26
C GLY A 51 -0.30 3.18 -2.91
N ASP A 52 -1.33 3.63 -3.63
CA ASP A 52 -2.23 2.80 -4.43
C ASP A 52 -2.38 3.41 -5.82
N ALA A 53 -1.88 2.70 -6.84
CA ALA A 53 -1.94 3.10 -8.24
C ALA A 53 -2.73 2.06 -9.05
N TRP A 54 -3.60 2.50 -9.94
CA TRP A 54 -4.40 1.65 -10.83
C TRP A 54 -4.49 2.26 -12.22
N GLY A 55 -4.22 1.45 -13.24
CA GLY A 55 -4.37 1.85 -14.63
C GLY A 55 -4.62 0.69 -15.58
N VAL A 56 -4.90 1.06 -16.82
CA VAL A 56 -4.97 0.17 -17.98
C VAL A 56 -3.97 0.66 -19.03
N TYR A 57 -3.18 -0.26 -19.57
CA TYR A 57 -2.09 0.03 -20.51
C TYR A 57 -2.22 -0.83 -21.75
N ALA A 58 -1.76 -0.29 -22.88
CA ALA A 58 -1.57 -1.08 -24.08
C ALA A 58 -0.36 -2.01 -23.90
N VAL A 59 -0.47 -3.23 -24.42
CA VAL A 59 0.60 -4.23 -24.43
C VAL A 59 0.63 -4.92 -25.79
N SER A 60 1.79 -5.45 -26.16
CA SER A 60 1.95 -6.26 -27.35
C SER A 60 2.51 -7.64 -26.99
N PRO A 61 2.03 -8.73 -27.61
CA PRO A 61 2.64 -10.04 -27.46
C PRO A 61 4.10 -10.11 -27.91
N THR A 62 4.49 -9.25 -28.85
CA THR A 62 5.86 -9.20 -29.40
C THR A 62 6.78 -8.27 -28.64
N GLY A 63 6.24 -7.49 -27.70
CA GLY A 63 6.97 -6.47 -26.97
C GLY A 63 7.68 -6.97 -25.70
N GLY A 64 7.67 -8.28 -25.46
CA GLY A 64 8.31 -8.87 -24.27
C GLY A 64 7.36 -9.02 -23.09
N GLY A 65 7.92 -9.05 -21.87
CA GLY A 65 7.18 -9.38 -20.65
C GLY A 65 6.93 -8.19 -19.74
N LEU A 66 5.91 -8.32 -18.90
CA LEU A 66 5.74 -7.46 -17.72
C LEU A 66 6.71 -7.92 -16.63
N SER A 67 7.44 -6.98 -16.06
CA SER A 67 8.21 -7.17 -14.83
C SER A 67 7.43 -6.58 -13.67
N VAL A 68 7.23 -7.35 -12.61
CA VAL A 68 6.51 -6.94 -11.41
C VAL A 68 7.42 -7.10 -10.22
N THR A 69 7.65 -6.01 -9.50
CA THR A 69 8.30 -5.98 -8.19
C THR A 69 7.24 -5.71 -7.14
N VAL A 70 7.18 -6.55 -6.10
CA VAL A 70 6.21 -6.41 -5.01
C VAL A 70 6.91 -5.85 -3.77
N GLY A 71 6.50 -4.65 -3.39
CA GLY A 71 6.98 -3.96 -2.21
C GLY A 71 6.61 -4.69 -0.92
N ARG A 72 7.63 -5.04 -0.12
CA ARG A 72 7.42 -5.63 1.21
C ARG A 72 7.06 -4.54 2.22
N GLY A 73 6.34 -4.89 3.29
CA GLY A 73 6.19 -3.97 4.42
C GLY A 73 7.54 -3.70 5.09
N GLY A 74 7.74 -2.48 5.57
CA GLY A 74 8.94 -2.09 6.29
C GLY A 74 9.00 -2.78 7.67
N PRO A 75 10.17 -3.25 8.12
CA PRO A 75 10.36 -3.61 9.52
C PRO A 75 10.24 -2.37 10.41
N SER A 76 10.31 -2.55 11.73
CA SER A 76 10.19 -1.47 12.72
C SER A 76 11.01 -0.25 12.30
N GLU A 77 10.39 0.93 12.29
CA GLU A 77 11.03 2.22 11.99
C GLU A 77 11.60 2.35 10.57
N GLN A 78 11.30 1.42 9.66
CA GLN A 78 11.81 1.45 8.29
C GLN A 78 10.69 1.66 7.26
N THR A 79 11.08 2.26 6.14
CA THR A 79 10.21 2.46 4.97
C THR A 79 9.85 1.12 4.34
N GLY A 80 8.61 0.99 3.88
CA GLY A 80 8.18 -0.14 3.06
C GLY A 80 8.84 -0.14 1.68
N GLY A 81 8.93 -1.30 1.05
CA GLY A 81 9.39 -1.43 -0.33
C GLY A 81 8.36 -0.88 -1.32
N PRO A 82 8.81 -0.34 -2.47
CA PRO A 82 7.94 0.07 -3.56
C PRO A 82 7.41 -1.13 -4.32
N THR A 83 6.20 -1.01 -4.84
CA THR A 83 5.62 -1.92 -5.83
C THR A 83 5.71 -1.27 -7.19
N LEU A 84 6.33 -1.97 -8.14
CA LEU A 84 6.59 -1.47 -9.49
C LEU A 84 6.06 -2.46 -10.52
N VAL A 85 5.43 -1.95 -11.57
CA VAL A 85 5.14 -2.73 -12.77
C VAL A 85 5.77 -2.04 -13.96
N SER A 86 6.64 -2.77 -14.66
CA SER A 86 7.34 -2.28 -15.83
C SER A 86 7.06 -3.15 -17.05
N TYR A 87 7.09 -2.54 -18.22
CA TYR A 87 6.90 -3.19 -19.52
C TYR A 87 7.91 -2.59 -20.49
N GLU A 88 8.67 -3.42 -21.21
CA GLU A 88 9.73 -2.96 -22.14
C GLU A 88 10.76 -2.03 -21.48
N GLY A 89 11.03 -2.21 -20.18
CA GLY A 89 11.95 -1.36 -19.42
C GLY A 89 11.37 0.00 -19.01
N GLN A 90 10.12 0.31 -19.36
CA GLN A 90 9.40 1.50 -18.90
C GLN A 90 8.52 1.16 -17.71
N THR A 91 8.55 1.98 -16.66
CA THR A 91 7.65 1.83 -15.51
C THR A 91 6.24 2.30 -15.89
N LEU A 92 5.26 1.41 -15.80
CA LEU A 92 3.85 1.70 -16.07
C LEU A 92 3.13 2.16 -14.82
N LEU A 93 3.35 1.48 -13.68
CA LEU A 93 2.83 1.88 -12.37
C LEU A 93 3.92 1.83 -11.32
N GLN A 94 3.80 2.76 -10.38
CA GLN A 94 4.63 2.82 -9.20
C GLN A 94 3.80 3.19 -7.98
N ALA A 95 3.90 2.38 -6.94
CA ALA A 95 3.29 2.63 -5.65
C ALA A 95 4.39 2.49 -4.59
N GLU A 96 4.88 3.63 -4.11
CA GLU A 96 5.94 3.69 -3.11
C GLU A 96 5.49 3.16 -1.76
N GLY A 97 6.47 2.70 -0.98
CA GLY A 97 6.23 2.32 0.39
C GLY A 97 6.00 3.52 1.31
N GLY A 98 5.20 3.33 2.35
CA GLY A 98 5.07 4.31 3.43
C GLY A 98 6.35 4.37 4.27
N GLN A 99 6.67 5.56 4.80
CA GLN A 99 7.82 5.75 5.69
C GLN A 99 7.56 5.12 7.06
N GLY A 100 8.64 4.74 7.75
CA GLY A 100 8.57 4.28 9.13
C GLY A 100 8.19 5.42 10.09
N GLY A 101 7.50 5.08 11.19
CA GLY A 101 7.38 5.99 12.34
C GLY A 101 8.70 6.02 13.11
N LEU A 102 9.09 7.17 13.65
CA LEU A 102 10.40 7.39 14.27
C LEU A 102 10.28 8.09 15.62
N PHE A 103 11.15 7.72 16.58
CA PHE A 103 11.35 8.55 17.78
C PHE A 103 12.17 9.78 17.44
N TYR A 104 11.71 10.95 17.88
CA TYR A 104 12.50 12.18 17.84
C TYR A 104 13.04 12.56 19.24
N SER A 105 12.46 12.01 20.30
CA SER A 105 12.95 12.16 21.68
C SER A 105 12.50 10.99 22.57
N THR A 106 12.98 10.99 23.81
CA THR A 106 12.49 10.08 24.86
C THR A 106 11.03 10.30 25.24
N ASP A 107 10.40 11.39 24.80
CA ASP A 107 9.03 11.76 25.19
C ASP A 107 8.02 11.67 24.04
N GLY A 108 8.46 11.37 22.82
CA GLY A 108 7.58 11.32 21.67
C GLY A 108 8.15 10.69 20.40
N SER A 109 7.24 10.22 19.57
CA SER A 109 7.52 9.63 18.27
C SER A 109 6.59 10.20 17.21
N ALA A 110 7.14 10.47 16.03
CA ALA A 110 6.41 10.98 14.88
C ALA A 110 5.95 9.82 13.98
N GLY A 111 4.72 9.91 13.49
CA GLY A 111 4.19 8.99 12.50
C GLY A 111 4.91 9.08 11.15
N GLY A 112 5.04 7.94 10.47
CA GLY A 112 5.65 7.90 9.14
C GLY A 112 4.73 8.50 8.08
N THR A 113 5.28 9.22 7.10
CA THR A 113 4.49 9.73 5.96
C THR A 113 4.07 8.61 5.02
N GLY A 114 2.98 8.81 4.28
CA GLY A 114 2.52 7.81 3.30
C GLY A 114 3.31 7.80 1.99
N GLY A 115 3.36 6.64 1.34
CA GLY A 115 4.07 6.44 0.09
C GLY A 115 3.32 7.06 -1.10
N LEU A 116 4.07 7.67 -2.02
CA LEU A 116 3.54 8.23 -3.27
C LEU A 116 2.99 7.14 -4.20
N ALA A 117 2.03 7.52 -5.06
CA ALA A 117 1.53 6.69 -6.14
C ALA A 117 1.60 7.45 -7.46
N SER A 118 1.98 6.77 -8.54
CA SER A 118 2.09 7.37 -9.86
C SER A 118 1.89 6.36 -10.99
N GLY A 119 1.54 6.90 -12.16
CA GLY A 119 1.43 6.17 -13.42
C GLY A 119 0.03 5.63 -13.66
N GLY A 120 -0.85 5.60 -12.66
CA GLY A 120 -2.22 5.12 -12.76
C GLY A 120 -3.08 5.97 -13.70
N THR A 121 -3.59 5.36 -14.77
CA THR A 121 -4.51 6.02 -15.71
C THR A 121 -5.95 6.11 -15.19
N LEU A 122 -6.27 5.41 -14.09
CA LEU A 122 -7.59 5.41 -13.46
C LEU A 122 -7.56 5.97 -12.04
N TRP A 123 -6.48 5.75 -11.31
CA TRP A 123 -6.34 6.14 -9.91
C TRP A 123 -4.88 6.22 -9.51
N ASP A 124 -4.48 7.32 -8.91
CA ASP A 124 -3.22 7.47 -8.20
C ASP A 124 -3.54 8.10 -6.85
N GLN A 125 -3.21 7.40 -5.76
CA GLN A 125 -3.41 7.94 -4.44
C GLN A 125 -2.25 7.63 -3.51
N THR A 126 -1.63 8.70 -3.04
CA THR A 126 -0.62 8.66 -1.97
C THR A 126 -1.22 8.05 -0.70
N GLY A 127 -0.43 7.25 0.00
CA GLY A 127 -0.78 6.71 1.30
C GLY A 127 -0.97 7.81 2.35
N THR A 128 -1.66 7.50 3.45
CA THR A 128 -1.74 8.45 4.58
C THR A 128 -0.61 8.25 5.56
N SER A 129 -0.33 9.31 6.31
CA SER A 129 0.61 9.27 7.42
C SER A 129 0.10 8.41 8.57
N GLY A 130 1.03 7.77 9.28
CA GLY A 130 0.78 7.22 10.59
C GLY A 130 0.57 8.32 11.63
N GLY A 131 -0.05 7.96 12.75
CA GLY A 131 -0.20 8.83 13.90
C GLY A 131 1.02 8.81 14.81
N ASP A 132 1.27 9.96 15.42
CA ASP A 132 2.31 10.17 16.43
C ASP A 132 2.04 9.36 17.70
N GLY A 133 3.12 8.97 18.39
CA GLY A 133 3.07 8.46 19.76
C GLY A 133 3.50 9.54 20.75
N GLN A 134 2.72 9.77 21.79
CA GLN A 134 3.02 10.77 22.84
C GLN A 134 3.04 10.12 24.23
N SER A 135 4.07 10.44 25.02
CA SER A 135 4.19 10.06 26.44
C SER A 135 4.34 11.27 27.35
N GLY A 136 4.15 11.08 28.66
CA GLY A 136 4.15 12.14 29.68
C GLY A 136 2.84 12.16 30.46
N ALA A 137 2.31 13.34 30.79
CA ALA A 137 1.04 13.49 31.53
C ALA A 137 -0.17 12.86 30.81
N TYR A 138 -0.08 12.71 29.48
CA TYR A 138 -1.05 11.99 28.66
C TYR A 138 -0.30 11.01 27.74
N THR A 139 -0.75 9.76 27.68
CA THR A 139 -0.14 8.71 26.85
C THR A 139 -1.06 8.34 25.69
N PHE A 140 -0.57 8.45 24.46
CA PHE A 140 -1.27 8.07 23.24
C PHE A 140 -0.39 7.17 22.36
N SER A 141 -0.93 6.02 21.96
CA SER A 141 -0.27 5.15 20.99
C SER A 141 -0.49 5.66 19.58
N GLY A 142 0.55 5.64 18.75
CA GLY A 142 0.43 5.92 17.33
C GLY A 142 -0.44 4.88 16.61
N TYR A 143 -1.01 5.28 15.48
CA TYR A 143 -1.78 4.39 14.60
C TYR A 143 -1.11 4.28 13.24
N GLY A 144 -1.14 3.10 12.62
CA GLY A 144 -0.62 2.95 11.25
C GLY A 144 -1.42 3.78 10.25
N GLY A 145 -0.73 4.36 9.27
CA GLY A 145 -1.35 5.03 8.15
C GLY A 145 -2.36 4.11 7.47
N ARG A 146 -3.55 4.62 7.20
CA ARG A 146 -4.57 3.89 6.46
C ARG A 146 -4.39 4.13 4.97
N PRO A 147 -4.38 3.10 4.11
CA PRO A 147 -4.56 3.34 2.69
C PRO A 147 -5.95 3.95 2.51
N LEU A 148 -6.01 5.23 2.12
CA LEU A 148 -7.28 5.81 1.68
C LEU A 148 -7.67 5.07 0.41
N GLY A 149 -8.91 4.66 0.32
CA GLY A 149 -9.39 3.86 -0.77
C GLY A 149 -10.81 3.50 -0.43
N TRP A 150 -11.72 3.80 -1.34
CA TRP A 150 -13.16 3.62 -1.13
C TRP A 150 -13.52 2.20 -0.66
N TRP A 151 -12.64 1.23 -0.92
CA TRP A 151 -12.77 -0.17 -0.56
C TRP A 151 -12.33 -0.52 0.88
N TRP A 152 -11.45 0.25 1.52
CA TRP A 152 -10.96 -0.03 2.88
C TRP A 152 -11.88 0.53 3.97
N THR A 153 -12.58 1.63 3.70
CA THR A 153 -13.51 2.26 4.66
C THR A 153 -14.72 1.37 4.99
N VAL A 154 -15.05 0.39 4.12
CA VAL A 154 -16.24 -0.48 4.28
C VAL A 154 -15.98 -1.67 5.22
N ARG A 155 -14.73 -1.93 5.66
CA ARG A 155 -14.41 -3.12 6.47
C ARG A 155 -14.23 -2.87 7.97
N GLN A 156 -14.17 -1.62 8.45
CA GLN A 156 -13.93 -1.34 9.87
C GLN A 156 -15.10 -0.67 10.61
N SER A 157 -16.12 -0.14 9.92
CA SER A 157 -17.37 0.19 10.59
C SER A 157 -18.20 -1.10 10.69
N GLY A 158 -18.36 -1.64 11.90
CA GLY A 158 -19.17 -2.81 12.21
C GLY A 158 -20.68 -2.64 11.96
N TRP A 159 -21.08 -1.90 10.92
CA TRP A 159 -22.45 -1.73 10.47
C TRP A 159 -22.76 -2.78 9.41
N GLN A 160 -23.20 -3.94 9.88
CA GLN A 160 -23.69 -5.07 9.11
C GLN A 160 -25.07 -4.83 8.45
N ARG A 161 -25.39 -3.60 8.00
CA ARG A 161 -26.71 -3.33 7.40
C ARG A 161 -26.65 -2.72 6.01
N ARG A 162 -26.98 -3.60 5.06
CA ARG A 162 -27.66 -3.39 3.77
C ARG A 162 -26.84 -2.72 2.67
N TYR A 163 -26.24 -3.59 1.87
CA TYR A 163 -25.97 -3.40 0.44
C TYR A 163 -27.14 -2.70 -0.28
N PRO A 164 -26.87 -1.82 -1.25
CA PRO A 164 -27.45 -1.96 -2.56
C PRO A 164 -26.51 -2.88 -3.36
N LEU A 165 -26.98 -4.10 -3.64
CA LEU A 165 -26.44 -4.92 -4.70
C LEU A 165 -26.47 -4.10 -6.00
N TRP A 166 -25.31 -3.62 -6.46
CA TRP A 166 -25.09 -3.45 -7.89
C TRP A 166 -24.34 -4.68 -8.41
N CYS A 167 -25.02 -5.81 -8.31
CA CYS A 167 -24.65 -7.03 -9.03
C CYS A 167 -25.40 -7.03 -10.37
N ARG A 168 -24.81 -6.40 -11.38
CA ARG A 168 -25.08 -6.75 -12.78
C ARG A 168 -23.77 -7.11 -13.46
N ARG A 169 -23.56 -8.43 -13.53
CA ARG A 169 -22.66 -9.17 -14.43
C ARG A 169 -21.14 -8.82 -14.35
N ARG A 170 -20.41 -9.73 -13.69
CA ARG A 170 -19.02 -10.17 -13.99
C ARG A 170 -17.79 -9.45 -13.41
N ARG A 171 -17.83 -8.67 -12.32
CA ARG A 171 -16.59 -8.23 -11.65
C ARG A 171 -16.72 -8.17 -10.13
N CYS A 172 -16.05 -9.08 -9.44
CA CYS A 172 -15.76 -8.98 -8.01
C CYS A 172 -14.24 -8.95 -7.84
N ILE A 173 -13.72 -7.98 -7.09
CA ILE A 173 -12.30 -7.80 -6.79
C ILE A 173 -12.15 -7.89 -5.28
N PHE A 174 -11.19 -8.70 -4.80
CA PHE A 174 -10.91 -8.93 -3.39
C PHE A 174 -9.44 -8.57 -3.12
N CYS A 175 -9.17 -7.59 -2.24
CA CYS A 175 -7.81 -7.21 -1.81
C CYS A 175 -7.66 -7.35 -0.29
N VAL A 176 -6.54 -7.92 0.16
CA VAL A 176 -6.13 -8.02 1.58
C VAL A 176 -4.61 -7.92 1.65
N ARG A 177 -4.06 -6.85 2.26
CA ARG A 177 -2.63 -6.63 2.62
C ARG A 177 -1.59 -6.85 1.48
N ASN A 178 -1.03 -5.76 0.96
CA ASN A 178 0.11 -5.75 0.00
C ASN A 178 -0.12 -6.64 -1.24
N LYS A 179 -1.24 -6.45 -1.95
CA LYS A 179 -1.60 -7.29 -3.11
C LYS A 179 -1.67 -6.47 -4.37
N CYS A 180 -0.89 -6.90 -5.36
CA CYS A 180 -1.02 -6.44 -6.74
C CYS A 180 -2.00 -7.35 -7.46
N ALA A 181 -2.82 -6.78 -8.33
CA ALA A 181 -3.82 -7.54 -9.02
C ALA A 181 -3.83 -7.19 -10.51
N LEU A 182 -3.79 -8.24 -11.33
CA LEU A 182 -3.58 -8.18 -12.77
C LEU A 182 -4.78 -8.78 -13.49
N TYR A 183 -5.23 -8.11 -14.55
CA TYR A 183 -6.25 -8.63 -15.44
C TYR A 183 -5.93 -8.33 -16.90
N TRP A 184 -5.90 -9.36 -17.74
CA TRP A 184 -5.70 -9.25 -19.18
C TRP A 184 -7.02 -8.96 -19.88
N ARG A 185 -7.01 -8.06 -20.87
CA ARG A 185 -8.15 -7.75 -21.73
C ARG A 185 -7.78 -7.77 -23.21
#